data_AF-A0A381U0E6-F1
#
_entry.id   AF-A0A381U0E6-F1
#
_cell.length_a   1.000
_cell.length_b   1.000
_cell.length_c   1.000
_cell.angle_alpha   90.00
_cell.angle_beta   90.00
_cell.angle_gamma   90.00
#
_symmetry.space_group_name_H-M   'P 1'
#
loop_
_entity.id
_entity.type
_entity.pdbx_description
1 polymer ?
#
loop_
_entity_poly.entity_id
_entity_poly.type
_entity_poly.pdbx_seq_one_letter_code
_entity_poly.pdbx_strand_id
1 'polypeptide(L)' 'MEITPSILTADFCRLGETLAEASAAGINWFHMDVMDGNWVVNRTIT' A
#
# COMPACT_ATOMS: atom_id res chain seq x y z
N MET A 1 4.29 18.47 -5.65
CA MET A 1 3.31 17.42 -6.02
C MET A 1 3.93 16.11 -5.57
N GLU A 2 3.21 15.35 -4.76
CA GLU A 2 3.72 14.14 -4.12
C GLU A 2 2.84 12.96 -4.57
N ILE A 3 3.46 11.88 -5.01
CA ILE A 3 2.77 10.68 -5.51
C ILE A 3 2.90 9.59 -4.44
N THR A 4 1.75 9.10 -3.96
CA THR A 4 1.68 8.12 -2.87
C THR A 4 0.94 6.86 -3.36
N PRO A 5 1.63 5.89 -3.99
CA PRO A 5 0.99 4.70 -4.51
C PRO A 5 0.32 3.88 -3.40
N SER A 6 -0.89 3.37 -3.66
CA SER A 6 -1.59 2.50 -2.69
C SER A 6 -1.00 1.10 -2.69
N ILE A 7 -0.71 0.58 -1.50
CA ILE A 7 -0.25 -0.81 -1.34
C ILE A 7 -1.37 -1.83 -1.58
N LEU A 8 -2.63 -1.40 -1.58
CA LEU A 8 -3.79 -2.28 -1.78
C LEU A 8 -3.73 -3.04 -3.12
N THR A 9 -3.10 -2.45 -4.13
CA THR A 9 -2.94 -3.04 -5.47
C THR A 9 -1.65 -3.82 -5.67
N ALA A 10 -0.78 -3.89 -4.66
CA ALA A 10 0.50 -4.60 -4.75
C ALA A 10 0.31 -6.12 -4.54
N ASP A 11 1.28 -6.91 -5.01
CA ASP A 11 1.37 -8.32 -4.64
C ASP A 11 1.87 -8.46 -3.19
N PHE A 12 0.97 -8.80 -2.27
CA PHE A 12 1.30 -8.96 -0.86
C PHE A 12 2.31 -10.08 -0.56
N CYS A 13 2.47 -11.08 -1.45
CA CYS A 13 3.50 -12.11 -1.31
C CYS A 13 4.91 -11.57 -1.56
N ARG A 14 5.05 -10.41 -2.21
CA ARG A 14 6.32 -9.76 -2.58
C ARG A 14 6.40 -8.31 -2.12
N LEU A 15 5.54 -7.91 -1.17
CA LEU A 15 5.38 -6.51 -0.79
C LEU A 15 6.71 -5.83 -0.42
N GLY A 16 7.59 -6.50 0.33
CA GLY A 16 8.88 -5.95 0.71
C GLY A 16 9.79 -5.59 -0.47
N GLU A 17 9.82 -6.44 -1.50
CA GLU A 17 10.58 -6.19 -2.73
C GLU A 17 9.99 -5.02 -3.50
N THR A 18 8.67 -5.01 -3.71
CA THR A 18 7.96 -3.91 -4.39
C THR A 18 8.17 -2.56 -3.69
N LEU A 19 8.10 -2.52 -2.36
CA LEU A 19 8.33 -1.30 -1.59
C LEU A 19 9.78 -0.83 -1.66
N ALA A 20 10.75 -1.77 -1.65
CA ALA A 20 12.16 -1.45 -1.79
C ALA A 20 12.47 -0.85 -3.17
N GLU A 21 11.95 -1.45 -4.24
CA GLU A 21 12.08 -0.94 -5.61
C GLU A 21 11.46 0.45 -5.76
N ALA A 22 10.23 0.64 -5.25
CA ALA A 22 9.55 1.93 -5.30
C ALA A 22 10.28 3.02 -4.50
N SER A 23 10.80 2.67 -3.31
CA SER A 23 11.61 3.59 -2.49
C SER A 23 12.90 3.98 -3.21
N ALA A 24 13.58 3.02 -3.85
CA ALA A 24 14.78 3.28 -4.66
C ALA A 24 14.48 4.16 -5.89
N ALA A 25 13.26 4.12 -6.41
CA ALA A 25 12.78 5.00 -7.49
C ALA A 25 12.36 6.40 -7.00
N GLY A 26 12.48 6.71 -5.71
CA GLY A 26 12.21 8.04 -5.15
C GLY A 26 10.78 8.23 -4.62
N ILE A 27 10.02 7.15 -4.42
CA ILE A 27 8.74 7.23 -3.70
C ILE A 27 9.03 7.34 -2.20
N ASN A 28 8.55 8.43 -1.59
CA ASN A 28 8.79 8.70 -0.17
C ASN A 28 7.63 8.25 0.73
N TRP A 29 6.44 8.06 0.16
CA TRP A 29 5.20 7.79 0.90
C TRP A 29 4.39 6.71 0.19
N PHE A 30 3.76 5.85 0.97
CA PHE A 30 2.88 4.79 0.49
C PHE A 30 1.49 4.98 1.10
N HIS A 31 0.46 4.89 0.26
CA HIS A 31 -0.91 4.99 0.71
C HIS A 31 -1.38 3.63 1.23
N MET A 32 -2.00 3.62 2.41
CA MET A 32 -2.48 2.40 3.06
C MET A 32 -3.95 2.57 3.44
N ASP A 33 -4.82 1.90 2.69
CA ASP A 33 -6.24 1.87 2.97
C ASP A 33 -6.53 0.90 4.12
N VAL A 34 -6.86 1.44 5.29
CA VAL A 34 -7.28 0.64 6.46
C VAL A 34 -8.80 0.41 6.40
N MET A 35 -9.20 -0.85 6.36
CA MET A 35 -10.58 -1.27 6.22
C MET A 35 -10.89 -2.40 7.21
N ASP A 36 -11.91 -2.20 8.04
CA ASP A 36 -12.26 -3.07 9.16
C ASP A 36 -13.40 -4.07 8.86
N GLY A 37 -14.04 -3.96 7.70
CA GLY A 37 -15.22 -4.75 7.35
C GLY A 37 -16.55 -4.20 7.91
N ASN A 38 -16.53 -3.15 8.73
CA ASN A 38 -17.72 -2.51 9.30
C ASN A 38 -18.07 -1.22 8.56
N TRP A 39 -17.07 -0.36 8.31
CA TRP A 39 -17.26 0.89 7.56
C TRP A 39 -17.40 0.62 6.05
N VAL A 40 -16.64 -0.34 5.54
CA VAL A 40 -16.68 -0.83 4.16
C VAL A 40 -16.65 -2.36 4.16
N VAL A 41 -17.19 -2.99 3.10
CA VAL A 41 -17.29 -4.46 3.03
C VAL A 41 -15.95 -5.17 2.90
N ASN A 42 -14.91 -4.48 2.43
CA ASN A 42 -13.56 -5.00 2.31
C ASN A 42 -12.83 -5.01 3.67
N ARG A 43 -11.85 -5.90 3.83
CA ARG A 43 -10.96 -5.98 5.01
C ARG A 43 -9.50 -5.99 4.56
N THR A 44 -8.68 -5.12 5.12
CA THR A 44 -7.24 -5.02 4.80
C THR A 44 -6.37 -5.35 6.00
N ILE A 45 -6.45 -4.58 7.07
CA ILE A 45 -5.73 -4.79 8.33
C ILE A 45 -6.60 -4.34 9.50
N THR A 46 -6.60 -5.11 10.59
CA THR A 46 -7.36 -4.86 11.82
C THR A 46 -6.49 -5.10 13.03
#